data_AF-R7J8Q7-F1
#
_entry.id   AF-R7J8Q7-F1
#
_cell.length_a   1.000
_cell.length_b   1.000
_cell.length_c   1.000
_cell.angle_alpha   90.00
_cell.angle_beta   90.00
_cell.angle_gamma   90.00
#
_symmetry.space_group_name_H-M   'P 1'
#
loop_
_entity.id
_entity.type
_entity.pdbx_description
1 polymer ?
#
loop_
_entity_poly.entity_id
_entity_poly.type
_entity_poly.pdbx_seq_one_letter_code
_entity_poly.pdbx_strand_id
1 'polypeptide(L)'
;MFNIDTNDIKKLVQNLKNCNKSAFPLSIRSTLNRFAYETSNIAKTKILPGEFTLRNKYIQGSVGYQRCQNTFNISSMESFAGQRSEHLGKPSSQLAKQEEGSLIVAKSAYTFAATPSARGGSYKKAITKGNLFSRLNVKKLSDFVENPTHETHKEIRQSKAFVARQGKTVNVLLSNAKGKKGIYTISKKSVKLLYRLNDKKTAIKRTEWLKMSSGRVLANAESIYISESTKRLEKVLSKGLQRS
;
A
#
# COMPACT_ATOMS: atom_id res chain seq x y z
N MET A 1 -46.34 -7.64 -58.26
CA MET A 1 -45.34 -6.71 -57.70
C MET A 1 -45.11 -7.10 -56.25
N PHE A 2 -43.91 -7.57 -55.88
CA PHE A 2 -43.64 -7.98 -54.50
C PHE A 2 -43.32 -6.74 -53.65
N ASN A 3 -44.11 -6.49 -52.61
CA ASN A 3 -43.81 -5.46 -51.61
C ASN A 3 -42.77 -6.02 -50.64
N ILE A 4 -41.51 -5.62 -50.81
CA ILE A 4 -40.44 -5.95 -49.87
C ILE A 4 -40.53 -4.97 -48.71
N ASP A 5 -40.78 -5.48 -47.50
CA ASP A 5 -40.67 -4.66 -46.29
C ASP A 5 -39.20 -4.33 -46.03
N THR A 6 -38.85 -3.05 -46.17
CA THR A 6 -37.47 -2.55 -45.98
C THR A 6 -37.25 -1.94 -44.60
N ASN A 7 -38.24 -1.99 -43.70
CA ASN A 7 -38.15 -1.35 -42.39
C ASN A 7 -37.03 -1.93 -41.54
N ASP A 8 -36.86 -3.26 -41.55
CA ASP A 8 -35.80 -3.91 -40.78
C ASP A 8 -34.40 -3.63 -41.37
N ILE A 9 -34.28 -3.50 -42.69
CA ILE A 9 -33.03 -3.06 -43.33
C ILE A 9 -32.69 -1.63 -42.91
N LYS A 10 -33.65 -0.71 -42.93
CA LYS A 10 -33.46 0.69 -42.48
C LYS A 10 -33.05 0.75 -41.01
N LYS A 11 -33.69 -0.04 -40.14
CA LYS A 11 -33.34 -0.14 -38.73
C LYS A 11 -31.95 -0.72 -38.52
N LEU A 12 -31.57 -1.77 -39.25
CA LEU A 12 -30.25 -2.37 -39.17
C LEU A 12 -29.16 -1.37 -39.57
N VAL A 13 -29.36 -0.63 -40.67
CA VAL A 13 -28.44 0.45 -41.09
C VAL A 13 -28.31 1.52 -40.01
N GLN A 14 -29.42 1.90 -39.37
CA GLN A 14 -29.38 2.86 -38.26
C GLN A 14 -28.65 2.30 -37.03
N ASN A 15 -28.85 1.01 -36.70
CA ASN A 15 -28.15 0.33 -35.62
C ASN A 15 -26.64 0.27 -35.88
N LEU A 16 -26.21 -0.01 -37.10
CA LEU A 16 -24.79 0.02 -37.49
C LEU A 16 -24.18 1.41 -37.33
N LYS A 17 -24.89 2.47 -37.74
CA LYS A 17 -24.44 3.86 -37.50
C LYS A 17 -24.32 4.17 -36.01
N ASN A 18 -25.26 3.68 -35.20
CA ASN A 18 -25.25 3.83 -33.75
C ASN A 18 -24.12 3.02 -33.08
N CYS A 19 -23.72 1.88 -33.66
CA CYS A 19 -22.57 1.11 -33.17
C CYS A 19 -21.29 1.94 -33.19
N ASN A 20 -21.01 2.59 -34.32
CA ASN A 20 -19.81 3.43 -34.44
C ASN A 20 -19.88 4.69 -33.55
N LYS A 21 -21.00 5.41 -33.59
CA LYS A 21 -21.12 6.71 -32.87
C LYS A 21 -21.23 6.57 -31.35
N SER A 22 -21.77 5.47 -30.85
CA SER A 22 -22.14 5.31 -29.44
C SER A 22 -21.62 4.02 -28.84
N ALA A 23 -21.90 2.86 -29.44
CA ALA A 23 -21.55 1.58 -28.82
C ALA A 23 -20.04 1.42 -28.63
N PHE A 24 -19.24 1.85 -29.61
CA PHE A 24 -17.79 1.73 -29.59
C PHE A 24 -17.13 2.64 -28.53
N PRO A 25 -17.40 3.97 -28.46
CA PRO A 25 -16.88 4.76 -27.34
C PRO A 25 -17.39 4.27 -25.97
N LEU A 26 -18.64 3.78 -25.90
CA LEU A 26 -19.18 3.22 -24.66
C LEU A 26 -18.49 1.91 -24.25
N SER A 27 -18.09 1.06 -25.19
CA SER A 27 -17.35 -0.17 -24.88
C SER A 27 -15.96 0.17 -24.35
N ILE A 28 -15.22 1.08 -24.99
CA ILE A 28 -13.93 1.57 -24.49
C ILE A 28 -14.05 2.12 -23.08
N ARG A 29 -15.05 2.98 -22.83
CA ARG A 29 -15.31 3.52 -21.49
C ARG A 29 -15.62 2.44 -20.46
N SER A 30 -16.45 1.47 -20.84
CA SER A 30 -16.78 0.29 -20.03
C SER A 30 -15.52 -0.49 -19.67
N THR A 31 -14.66 -0.76 -20.66
CA THR A 31 -13.39 -1.48 -20.53
C THR A 31 -12.44 -0.75 -19.59
N LEU A 32 -12.22 0.56 -19.78
CA LEU A 32 -11.37 1.37 -18.89
C LEU A 32 -11.89 1.36 -17.45
N ASN A 33 -13.20 1.51 -17.26
CA ASN A 33 -13.81 1.46 -15.92
C ASN A 33 -13.62 0.09 -15.27
N ARG A 34 -13.76 -0.98 -16.05
CA ARG A 34 -13.56 -2.36 -15.59
C ARG A 34 -12.11 -2.63 -15.23
N PHE A 35 -11.15 -2.17 -16.03
CA PHE A 35 -9.73 -2.24 -15.67
C PHE A 35 -9.42 -1.56 -14.36
N ALA A 36 -9.90 -0.32 -14.16
CA ALA A 36 -9.64 0.40 -12.94
C ALA A 36 -10.30 -0.27 -11.72
N TYR A 37 -11.53 -0.77 -11.88
CA TYR A 37 -12.22 -1.55 -10.86
C TYR A 37 -11.46 -2.82 -10.48
N GLU A 38 -11.14 -3.68 -11.44
CA GLU A 38 -10.44 -4.94 -11.22
C GLU A 38 -9.04 -4.71 -10.63
N THR A 39 -8.32 -3.68 -11.10
CA THR A 39 -7.01 -3.29 -10.56
C THR A 39 -7.14 -2.95 -9.07
N SER A 40 -8.14 -2.12 -8.71
CA SER A 40 -8.40 -1.76 -7.32
C SER A 40 -8.81 -2.97 -6.47
N ASN A 41 -9.57 -3.90 -7.05
CA ASN A 41 -10.04 -5.11 -6.36
C ASN A 41 -8.89 -6.09 -6.09
N ILE A 42 -8.05 -6.38 -7.09
CA ILE A 42 -6.87 -7.24 -6.96
C ILE A 42 -5.89 -6.63 -5.96
N ALA A 43 -5.67 -5.32 -6.02
CA ALA A 43 -4.84 -4.63 -5.04
C ALA A 43 -5.36 -4.87 -3.61
N LYS A 44 -6.64 -4.61 -3.36
CA LYS A 44 -7.26 -4.79 -2.04
C LYS A 44 -7.22 -6.23 -1.53
N THR A 45 -7.59 -7.18 -2.37
CA THR A 45 -7.91 -8.55 -1.93
C THR A 45 -6.71 -9.48 -1.96
N LYS A 46 -5.74 -9.24 -2.87
CA LYS A 46 -4.61 -10.14 -3.09
C LYS A 46 -3.26 -9.51 -2.78
N ILE A 47 -2.96 -8.35 -3.38
CA ILE A 47 -1.62 -7.76 -3.29
C ILE A 47 -1.38 -7.16 -1.90
N LEU A 48 -2.27 -6.28 -1.45
CA LEU A 48 -2.07 -5.57 -0.19
C LEU A 48 -1.95 -6.52 1.03
N PRO A 49 -2.80 -7.55 1.18
CA PRO A 49 -2.69 -8.47 2.30
C PRO A 49 -1.44 -9.37 2.26
N GLY A 50 -0.90 -9.65 1.07
CA GLY A 50 0.31 -10.46 0.89
C GLY A 50 1.61 -9.67 1.11
N GLU A 51 1.64 -8.42 0.65
CA GLU A 51 2.86 -7.59 0.66
C GLU A 51 2.99 -6.71 1.90
N PHE A 52 1.87 -6.31 2.52
CA PHE A 52 1.89 -5.35 3.62
C PHE A 52 1.25 -5.90 4.88
N THR A 53 1.89 -5.60 6.02
CA THR A 53 1.25 -5.69 7.33
C THR A 53 0.46 -4.42 7.60
N LEU A 54 -0.80 -4.39 7.14
CA LEU A 54 -1.68 -3.24 7.35
C LEU A 54 -2.08 -3.12 8.82
N ARG A 55 -1.60 -2.06 9.49
CA ARG A 55 -1.99 -1.77 10.89
C ARG A 55 -3.44 -1.33 11.01
N ASN A 56 -4.00 -0.72 9.97
CA ASN A 56 -5.35 -0.18 9.97
C ASN A 56 -6.12 -0.65 8.73
N LYS A 57 -7.31 -1.24 8.94
CA LYS A 57 -8.19 -1.70 7.86
C LYS A 57 -8.65 -0.57 6.93
N TYR A 58 -8.75 0.67 7.43
CA TYR A 58 -9.17 1.82 6.61
C TYR A 58 -8.19 2.12 5.46
N ILE A 59 -6.91 1.76 5.60
CA ILE A 59 -5.91 1.99 4.55
C ILE A 59 -6.23 1.11 3.34
N GLN A 60 -6.62 -0.15 3.56
CA GLN A 60 -7.10 -1.03 2.50
C GLN A 60 -8.40 -0.49 1.87
N GLY A 61 -9.31 0.03 2.70
CA GLY A 61 -10.56 0.67 2.26
C GLY A 61 -10.35 1.93 1.41
N SER A 62 -9.25 2.65 1.62
CA SER A 62 -8.90 3.88 0.88
C SER A 62 -8.47 3.65 -0.57
N VAL A 63 -8.10 2.41 -0.93
CA VAL A 63 -7.86 2.05 -2.33
C VAL A 63 -9.20 2.08 -3.07
N GLY A 64 -9.20 2.53 -4.30
CA GLY A 64 -10.42 2.59 -5.09
C GLY A 64 -10.12 2.88 -6.53
N TYR A 65 -11.17 3.23 -7.25
CA TYR A 65 -11.06 3.68 -8.62
C TYR A 65 -11.96 4.90 -8.84
N GLN A 66 -11.56 5.69 -9.83
CA GLN A 66 -12.33 6.78 -10.40
C GLN A 66 -12.77 6.35 -11.78
N ARG A 67 -14.08 6.50 -12.03
CA ARG A 67 -14.67 6.19 -13.33
C ARG A 67 -14.30 7.27 -14.34
N CYS A 68 -14.17 6.85 -15.58
CA CYS A 68 -14.09 7.75 -16.72
C CYS A 68 -15.31 8.67 -16.77
N GLN A 69 -15.06 9.92 -17.15
CA GLN A 69 -16.11 10.92 -17.36
C GLN A 69 -17.11 10.47 -18.44
N ASN A 70 -18.33 11.00 -18.37
CA ASN A 70 -19.38 10.67 -19.32
C ASN A 70 -19.19 11.41 -20.66
N THR A 71 -18.16 10.99 -21.42
CA THR A 71 -17.83 11.51 -22.75
C THR A 71 -17.92 10.42 -23.81
N PHE A 72 -18.00 10.82 -25.07
CA PHE A 72 -17.82 9.96 -26.26
C PHE A 72 -16.47 10.21 -26.96
N ASN A 73 -15.72 11.24 -26.55
CA ASN A 73 -14.38 11.47 -27.07
C ASN A 73 -13.40 10.46 -26.47
N ILE A 74 -13.00 9.47 -27.27
CA ILE A 74 -12.11 8.37 -26.87
C ILE A 74 -10.75 8.90 -26.43
N SER A 75 -10.22 9.95 -27.08
CA SER A 75 -8.87 10.45 -26.79
C SER A 75 -8.75 11.08 -25.40
N SER A 76 -9.87 11.49 -24.79
CA SER A 76 -9.92 12.03 -23.44
C SER A 76 -10.43 11.02 -22.40
N MET A 77 -10.65 9.75 -22.79
CA MET A 77 -11.15 8.76 -21.85
C MET A 77 -10.03 8.21 -20.98
N GLU A 78 -10.18 8.39 -19.67
CA GLU A 78 -9.25 7.85 -18.69
C GLU A 78 -10.01 7.39 -17.45
N SER A 79 -9.50 6.34 -16.81
CA SER A 79 -9.96 5.87 -15.51
C SER A 79 -8.75 5.67 -14.62
N PHE A 80 -8.89 5.95 -13.33
CA PHE A 80 -7.79 5.88 -12.38
C PHE A 80 -8.05 4.80 -11.35
N ALA A 81 -7.02 4.03 -11.01
CA ALA A 81 -7.03 3.14 -9.86
C ALA A 81 -5.87 3.50 -8.94
N GLY A 82 -6.14 3.60 -7.64
CA GLY A 82 -5.14 4.10 -6.71
C GLY A 82 -5.67 4.25 -5.31
N GLN A 83 -4.81 4.75 -4.44
CA GLN A 83 -5.20 5.18 -3.11
C GLN A 83 -5.77 6.61 -3.16
N ARG A 84 -6.92 6.83 -2.51
CA ARG A 84 -7.44 8.18 -2.29
C ARG A 84 -6.57 8.93 -1.27
N SER A 85 -6.42 10.24 -1.45
CA SER A 85 -5.73 11.10 -0.49
C SER A 85 -6.41 11.08 0.88
N GLU A 86 -7.74 10.97 0.88
CA GLU A 86 -8.58 10.91 2.07
C GLU A 86 -9.60 9.75 1.99
N HIS A 87 -9.86 9.12 3.14
CA HIS A 87 -10.90 8.11 3.30
C HIS A 87 -11.50 8.18 4.70
N LEU A 88 -12.82 8.33 4.80
CA LEU A 88 -13.57 8.45 6.07
C LEU A 88 -13.07 9.61 6.96
N GLY A 89 -12.85 10.80 6.37
CA GLY A 89 -12.39 11.97 7.12
C GLY A 89 -10.92 11.90 7.55
N LYS A 90 -10.15 10.92 7.06
CA LYS A 90 -8.78 10.64 7.50
C LYS A 90 -7.80 10.65 6.33
N PRO A 91 -6.62 11.26 6.49
CA PRO A 91 -5.57 11.22 5.48
C PRO A 91 -5.06 9.78 5.32
N SER A 92 -5.10 9.27 4.08
CA SER A 92 -4.79 7.87 3.78
C SER A 92 -3.50 7.66 3.01
N SER A 93 -2.73 8.70 2.65
CA SER A 93 -1.57 8.70 1.71
C SER A 93 -0.34 7.82 2.07
N GLN A 94 -0.50 6.82 2.93
CA GLN A 94 0.55 5.93 3.41
C GLN A 94 1.00 4.93 2.34
N LEU A 95 0.10 4.41 1.51
CA LEU A 95 0.45 3.47 0.43
C LEU A 95 1.14 4.20 -0.73
N ALA A 96 0.76 5.46 -1.00
CA ALA A 96 1.46 6.30 -1.98
C ALA A 96 2.95 6.45 -1.63
N LYS A 97 3.25 6.73 -0.35
CA LYS A 97 4.64 6.80 0.14
C LYS A 97 5.40 5.47 0.01
N GLN A 98 4.71 4.33 0.09
CA GLN A 98 5.31 3.01 -0.10
C GLN A 98 5.53 2.67 -1.58
N GLU A 99 4.65 3.12 -2.46
CA GLU A 99 4.77 2.96 -3.92
C GLU A 99 6.01 3.71 -4.45
N GLU A 100 6.26 4.91 -3.94
CA GLU A 100 7.38 5.76 -4.35
C GLU A 100 8.67 5.49 -3.57
N GLY A 101 8.57 4.87 -2.39
CA GLY A 101 9.70 4.72 -1.46
C GLY A 101 10.10 6.05 -0.78
N SER A 102 9.14 6.95 -0.56
CA SER A 102 9.39 8.27 0.02
C SER A 102 9.97 8.15 1.45
N LEU A 103 10.67 9.20 1.91
CA LEU A 103 11.24 9.24 3.25
C LEU A 103 10.15 9.44 4.32
N ILE A 104 10.19 8.66 5.39
CA ILE A 104 9.46 8.99 6.63
C ILE A 104 10.30 10.00 7.40
N VAL A 105 9.75 11.20 7.56
CA VAL A 105 10.32 12.22 8.45
C VAL A 105 9.72 12.03 9.85
N ALA A 106 10.58 11.96 10.86
CA ALA A 106 10.15 11.93 12.25
C ALA A 106 9.45 13.24 12.64
N LYS A 107 8.41 13.15 13.48
CA LYS A 107 7.80 14.33 14.11
C LYS A 107 8.70 14.97 15.17
N SER A 108 9.65 14.22 15.71
CA SER A 108 10.59 14.67 16.75
C SER A 108 12.03 14.67 16.22
N ALA A 109 13.00 14.95 17.09
CA ALA A 109 14.43 14.97 16.72
C ALA A 109 14.95 13.67 16.10
N TYR A 110 14.26 12.53 16.28
CA TYR A 110 14.70 11.21 15.84
C TYR A 110 13.54 10.32 15.38
N THR A 111 13.79 9.44 14.43
CA THR A 111 12.83 8.42 13.99
C THR A 111 13.02 7.16 14.83
N PHE A 112 11.96 6.72 15.50
CA PHE A 112 11.96 5.46 16.25
C PHE A 112 11.80 4.27 15.30
N ALA A 113 12.91 3.63 14.94
CA ALA A 113 12.90 2.45 14.08
C ALA A 113 13.15 1.17 14.88
N ALA A 114 12.15 0.28 14.93
CA ALA A 114 12.26 -1.01 15.60
C ALA A 114 13.09 -2.01 14.78
N THR A 115 14.07 -2.65 15.43
CA THR A 115 14.92 -3.69 14.82
C THR A 115 14.21 -5.06 14.74
N PRO A 116 14.78 -6.05 14.03
CA PRO A 116 14.28 -7.42 14.06
C PRO A 116 14.21 -7.98 15.48
N SER A 117 15.17 -7.62 16.34
CA SER A 117 15.19 -8.06 17.74
C SER A 117 13.94 -7.61 18.50
N ALA A 118 13.50 -6.35 18.31
CA ALA A 118 12.25 -5.86 18.89
C ALA A 118 10.98 -6.51 18.31
N ARG A 119 11.09 -7.17 17.15
CA ARG A 119 9.99 -7.85 16.44
C ARG A 119 10.02 -9.37 16.58
N GLY A 120 10.89 -9.93 17.42
CA GLY A 120 11.05 -11.38 17.56
C GLY A 120 11.67 -12.05 16.32
N GLY A 121 12.63 -11.38 15.69
CA GLY A 121 13.50 -11.91 14.64
C GLY A 121 13.11 -11.61 13.20
N SER A 122 11.93 -11.01 12.95
CA SER A 122 11.46 -10.77 11.57
C SER A 122 10.82 -9.40 11.39
N TYR A 123 11.09 -8.77 10.25
CA TYR A 123 10.45 -7.52 9.84
C TYR A 123 8.97 -7.70 9.45
N LYS A 124 8.54 -8.92 9.12
CA LYS A 124 7.13 -9.24 8.79
C LYS A 124 6.23 -9.27 10.02
N LYS A 125 6.79 -9.44 11.22
CA LYS A 125 6.00 -9.47 12.45
C LYS A 125 5.66 -8.05 12.90
N ALA A 126 4.39 -7.87 13.25
CA ALA A 126 3.95 -6.69 13.97
C ALA A 126 4.65 -6.63 15.34
N ILE A 127 4.94 -5.41 15.80
CA ILE A 127 5.41 -5.20 17.16
C ILE A 127 4.20 -5.42 18.06
N THR A 128 4.21 -6.47 18.88
CA THR A 128 3.13 -6.76 19.82
C THR A 128 3.02 -5.64 20.85
N LYS A 129 1.81 -5.39 21.39
CA LYS A 129 1.57 -4.31 22.37
C LYS A 129 2.47 -4.40 23.61
N GLY A 130 2.97 -5.59 23.93
CA GLY A 130 3.97 -5.81 24.99
C GLY A 130 5.37 -5.26 24.69
N ASN A 131 5.71 -5.07 23.41
CA ASN A 131 6.98 -4.50 22.95
C ASN A 131 6.88 -2.99 22.66
N LEU A 132 5.69 -2.38 22.80
CA LEU A 132 5.57 -0.93 22.78
C LEU A 132 6.34 -0.30 23.94
N PHE A 133 6.86 0.91 23.73
CA PHE A 133 7.66 1.67 24.69
C PHE A 133 7.06 1.75 26.10
N SER A 134 5.74 1.64 26.25
CA SER A 134 5.04 1.72 27.52
C SER A 134 5.42 0.64 28.54
N ARG A 135 6.04 -0.48 28.13
CA ARG A 135 6.58 -1.50 29.06
C ARG A 135 8.11 -1.46 29.18
N LEU A 136 8.79 -0.63 28.38
CA LEU A 136 10.23 -0.50 28.43
C LEU A 136 10.59 0.51 29.52
N ASN A 137 10.98 0.04 30.70
CA ASN A 137 11.67 0.86 31.69
C ASN A 137 13.08 1.16 31.17
N VAL A 138 13.18 2.16 30.31
CA VAL A 138 14.46 2.63 29.75
C VAL A 138 15.11 3.50 30.80
N LYS A 139 16.29 3.09 31.25
CA LYS A 139 17.12 3.86 32.17
C LYS A 139 18.31 4.43 31.41
N LYS A 140 18.81 5.59 31.84
CA LYS A 140 20.10 6.09 31.34
C LYS A 140 21.20 5.26 31.97
N LEU A 141 22.36 5.22 31.31
CA LEU A 141 23.51 4.53 31.91
C LEU A 141 23.88 5.11 33.27
N SER A 142 23.83 6.44 33.39
CA SER A 142 24.12 7.18 34.61
C SER A 142 23.33 6.66 35.81
N ASP A 143 22.14 6.12 35.58
CA ASP A 143 21.24 5.67 36.65
C ASP A 143 21.68 4.31 37.25
N PHE A 144 22.78 3.72 36.75
CA PHE A 144 23.27 2.40 37.14
C PHE A 144 24.68 2.38 37.72
N VAL A 145 25.45 3.47 37.67
CA VAL A 145 26.89 3.45 37.98
C VAL A 145 27.28 4.66 38.81
N GLU A 146 28.04 4.43 39.89
CA GLU A 146 28.56 5.49 40.76
C GLU A 146 29.50 6.47 40.02
N ASN A 147 30.28 5.97 39.06
CA ASN A 147 31.16 6.77 38.20
C ASN A 147 30.85 6.49 36.72
N PRO A 148 29.80 7.11 36.16
CA PRO A 148 29.42 6.90 34.77
C PRO A 148 30.53 7.41 33.84
N THR A 149 30.84 6.62 32.81
CA THR A 149 31.82 7.05 31.80
C THR A 149 31.19 8.05 30.84
N HIS A 150 31.92 9.12 30.51
CA HIS A 150 31.53 10.04 29.44
C HIS A 150 31.81 9.46 28.05
N GLU A 151 32.60 8.38 27.97
CA GLU A 151 32.95 7.75 26.70
C GLU A 151 31.91 6.73 26.25
N THR A 152 31.23 7.04 25.16
CA THR A 152 30.05 6.29 24.71
C THR A 152 30.27 4.81 24.39
N HIS A 153 31.50 4.42 24.03
CA HIS A 153 31.82 3.01 23.77
C HIS A 153 32.05 2.19 25.05
N LYS A 154 32.43 2.85 26.15
CA LYS A 154 32.60 2.23 27.48
C LYS A 154 31.26 2.05 28.21
N GLU A 155 30.23 2.79 27.79
CA GLU A 155 28.88 2.72 28.33
C GLU A 155 28.27 1.30 28.35
N ILE A 156 28.52 0.52 27.29
CA ILE A 156 28.05 -0.88 27.19
C ILE A 156 28.73 -1.76 28.24
N ARG A 157 30.05 -1.58 28.46
CA ARG A 157 30.82 -2.40 29.38
C ARG A 157 30.37 -2.15 30.82
N GLN A 158 30.11 -0.88 31.16
CA GLN A 158 29.53 -0.48 32.44
C GLN A 158 28.15 -1.10 32.66
N SER A 159 27.26 -1.02 31.66
CA SER A 159 25.94 -1.65 31.72
C SER A 159 26.03 -3.16 31.93
N LYS A 160 26.94 -3.84 31.22
CA LYS A 160 27.17 -5.29 31.36
C LYS A 160 27.65 -5.65 32.76
N ALA A 161 28.57 -4.86 33.33
CA ALA A 161 29.08 -5.06 34.68
C ALA A 161 27.96 -4.92 35.72
N PHE A 162 27.11 -3.90 35.59
CA PHE A 162 25.93 -3.73 36.44
C PHE A 162 24.97 -4.92 36.35
N VAL A 163 24.62 -5.34 35.13
CA VAL A 163 23.74 -6.50 34.89
C VAL A 163 24.34 -7.80 35.42
N ALA A 164 25.66 -7.98 35.31
CA ALA A 164 26.35 -9.15 35.85
C ALA A 164 26.30 -9.19 37.39
N ARG A 165 26.41 -8.04 38.06
CA ARG A 165 26.32 -7.91 39.53
C ARG A 165 24.89 -8.10 40.03
N GLN A 166 23.91 -7.48 39.37
CA GLN A 166 22.50 -7.49 39.81
C GLN A 166 21.70 -8.70 39.31
N GLY A 167 22.23 -9.47 38.36
CA GLY A 167 21.58 -10.65 37.78
C GLY A 167 20.33 -10.37 36.94
N LYS A 168 20.03 -9.10 36.62
CA LYS A 168 18.79 -8.67 35.95
C LYS A 168 19.04 -8.11 34.56
N THR A 169 18.17 -8.45 33.60
CA THR A 169 18.20 -7.84 32.27
C THR A 169 17.62 -6.43 32.34
N VAL A 170 18.28 -5.47 31.71
CA VAL A 170 17.85 -4.06 31.72
C VAL A 170 17.83 -3.47 30.31
N ASN A 171 17.01 -2.44 30.13
CA ASN A 171 16.96 -1.65 28.90
C ASN A 171 17.66 -0.30 29.14
N VAL A 172 18.68 0.00 28.34
CA VAL A 172 19.54 1.18 28.49
C VAL A 172 19.44 2.05 27.24
N LEU A 173 19.30 3.37 27.44
CA LEU A 173 19.45 4.34 26.36
C LEU A 173 20.94 4.62 26.15
N LEU A 174 21.45 4.33 24.96
CA LEU A 174 22.85 4.58 24.60
C LEU A 174 22.94 5.57 23.44
N SER A 175 23.90 6.48 23.54
CA SER A 175 24.00 7.61 22.62
C SER A 175 24.80 7.29 21.34
N ASN A 176 25.70 6.30 21.36
CA ASN A 176 26.58 5.99 20.22
C ASN A 176 27.31 4.62 20.33
N ALA A 177 26.57 3.55 20.65
CA ALA A 177 27.16 2.22 20.61
C ALA A 177 27.45 1.80 19.16
N LYS A 178 28.74 1.78 18.76
CA LYS A 178 29.19 1.41 17.40
C LYS A 178 28.48 2.22 16.28
N GLY A 179 28.32 3.53 16.46
CA GLY A 179 27.66 4.39 15.47
C GLY A 179 26.12 4.43 15.55
N LYS A 180 25.50 3.75 16.54
CA LYS A 180 24.04 3.59 16.63
C LYS A 180 23.49 4.03 17.99
N LYS A 181 22.93 5.24 18.04
CA LYS A 181 22.06 5.76 19.09
C LYS A 181 20.76 4.95 19.15
N GLY A 182 20.36 4.54 20.35
CA GLY A 182 19.20 3.69 20.48
C GLY A 182 18.96 3.10 21.87
N ILE A 183 17.89 2.32 21.98
CA ILE A 183 17.55 1.56 23.18
C ILE A 183 18.06 0.14 23.02
N TYR A 184 18.89 -0.29 23.97
CA TYR A 184 19.54 -1.59 23.98
C TYR A 184 19.02 -2.43 25.15
N THR A 185 18.74 -3.71 24.90
CA THR A 185 18.55 -4.71 25.94
C THR A 185 19.88 -5.35 26.26
N ILE A 186 20.26 -5.31 27.53
CA ILE A 186 21.53 -5.83 28.03
C ILE A 186 21.25 -6.93 29.04
N SER A 187 21.75 -8.13 28.74
CA SER A 187 21.75 -9.29 29.62
C SER A 187 23.18 -9.73 29.89
N LYS A 188 23.37 -10.64 30.88
CA LYS A 188 24.70 -11.19 31.23
C LYS A 188 25.45 -11.75 30.01
N LYS A 189 24.73 -12.29 29.03
CA LYS A 189 25.29 -12.97 27.85
C LYS A 189 25.23 -12.16 26.56
N SER A 190 24.42 -11.10 26.47
CA SER A 190 24.17 -10.44 25.17
C SER A 190 23.80 -8.96 25.28
N VAL A 191 24.08 -8.21 24.22
CA VAL A 191 23.64 -6.82 24.02
C VAL A 191 22.89 -6.77 22.70
N LYS A 192 21.62 -6.38 22.73
CA LYS A 192 20.74 -6.36 21.55
C LYS A 192 20.12 -4.97 21.39
N LEU A 193 20.24 -4.38 20.22
CA LEU A 193 19.59 -3.12 19.88
C LEU A 193 18.10 -3.37 19.59
N LEU A 194 17.20 -2.75 20.37
CA LEU A 194 15.76 -2.83 20.14
C LEU A 194 15.26 -1.72 19.22
N TYR A 195 15.69 -0.48 19.45
CA TYR A 195 15.22 0.69 18.71
C TYR A 195 16.37 1.60 18.32
N ARG A 196 16.45 1.98 17.04
CA ARG A 196 17.38 2.99 16.54
C ARG A 196 16.76 4.38 16.64
N LEU A 197 17.62 5.35 16.94
CA LEU A 197 17.31 6.78 17.12
C LEU A 197 18.28 7.66 16.33
N ASN A 198 18.96 7.16 15.30
CA ASN A 198 20.01 7.92 14.61
C ASN A 198 19.46 8.99 13.67
N ASP A 199 18.34 8.70 13.01
CA ASP A 199 17.99 9.39 11.78
C ASP A 199 16.72 10.21 11.96
N LYS A 200 16.71 11.46 11.48
CA LYS A 200 15.46 12.24 11.31
C LYS A 200 14.62 11.73 10.15
N LYS A 201 15.22 10.98 9.22
CA LYS A 201 14.60 10.47 8.00
C LYS A 201 14.93 9.00 7.83
N THR A 202 13.93 8.17 7.55
CA THR A 202 14.16 6.75 7.20
C THR A 202 13.53 6.45 5.85
N ALA A 203 14.31 5.82 4.97
CA ALA A 203 13.80 5.35 3.68
C ALA A 203 12.81 4.20 3.90
N ILE A 204 11.65 4.31 3.29
CA ILE A 204 10.70 3.21 3.22
C ILE A 204 11.14 2.29 2.09
N LYS A 205 11.08 0.97 2.32
CA LYS A 205 11.22 0.01 1.22
C LYS A 205 10.12 0.26 0.20
N ARG A 206 10.52 0.59 -1.03
CA ARG A 206 9.61 0.73 -2.17
C ARG A 206 8.95 -0.61 -2.47
N THR A 207 7.63 -0.60 -2.68
CA THR A 207 6.85 -1.75 -3.14
C THR A 207 5.87 -1.28 -4.19
N GLU A 208 6.05 -1.70 -5.44
CA GLU A 208 5.22 -1.30 -6.60
C GLU A 208 3.89 -2.07 -6.64
N TRP A 209 3.05 -1.89 -5.63
CA TRP A 209 1.84 -2.70 -5.46
C TRP A 209 0.77 -2.38 -6.52
N LEU A 210 0.72 -1.15 -7.02
CA LEU A 210 -0.18 -0.76 -8.12
C LEU A 210 0.27 -1.34 -9.46
N LYS A 211 1.58 -1.40 -9.71
CA LYS A 211 2.12 -2.02 -10.92
C LYS A 211 1.84 -3.53 -10.95
N MET A 212 2.00 -4.19 -9.80
CA MET A 212 1.68 -5.63 -9.68
C MET A 212 0.19 -5.93 -9.88
N SER A 213 -0.72 -5.08 -9.37
CA SER A 213 -2.15 -5.29 -9.58
C SER A 213 -2.58 -4.99 -11.00
N SER A 214 -2.13 -3.88 -11.59
CA SER A 214 -2.44 -3.50 -12.97
C SER A 214 -1.88 -4.50 -13.98
N GLY A 215 -0.64 -5.00 -13.78
CA GLY A 215 -0.06 -6.03 -14.64
C GLY A 215 -0.89 -7.32 -14.71
N ARG A 216 -1.53 -7.73 -13.59
CA ARG A 216 -2.43 -8.89 -13.58
C ARG A 216 -3.74 -8.66 -14.33
N VAL A 217 -4.25 -7.43 -14.35
CA VAL A 217 -5.46 -7.08 -15.11
C VAL A 217 -5.15 -6.97 -16.59
N LEU A 218 -4.00 -6.37 -16.94
CA LEU A 218 -3.56 -6.21 -18.32
C LEU A 218 -3.32 -7.55 -19.02
N ALA A 219 -2.95 -8.60 -18.29
CA ALA A 219 -2.89 -9.95 -18.83
C ALA A 219 -4.23 -10.45 -19.42
N ASN A 220 -5.36 -9.91 -18.97
CA ASN A 220 -6.70 -10.24 -19.45
C ASN A 220 -7.33 -9.09 -20.26
N ALA A 221 -6.53 -8.15 -20.76
CA ALA A 221 -7.01 -6.93 -21.40
C ALA A 221 -7.95 -7.21 -22.58
N GLU A 222 -7.54 -8.13 -23.45
CA GLU A 222 -8.29 -8.52 -24.63
C GLU A 222 -9.65 -9.13 -24.26
N SER A 223 -9.66 -10.11 -23.36
CA SER A 223 -10.89 -10.76 -22.90
C SER A 223 -11.90 -9.77 -22.32
N ILE A 224 -11.42 -8.80 -21.54
CA ILE A 224 -12.27 -7.76 -20.95
C ILE A 224 -12.82 -6.83 -22.04
N TYR A 225 -11.99 -6.44 -23.00
CA TYR A 225 -12.43 -5.60 -24.13
C TYR A 225 -13.46 -6.31 -25.01
N ILE A 226 -13.22 -7.57 -25.37
CA ILE A 226 -14.15 -8.38 -26.16
C ILE A 226 -15.48 -8.52 -25.41
N SER A 227 -15.44 -8.88 -24.13
CA SER A 227 -16.64 -9.03 -23.30
C SER A 227 -17.50 -7.76 -23.26
N GLU A 228 -16.89 -6.60 -23.01
CA GLU A 228 -17.62 -5.33 -22.98
C GLU A 228 -18.10 -4.90 -24.39
N SER A 229 -17.29 -5.14 -25.42
CA SER A 229 -17.65 -4.79 -26.81
C SER A 229 -18.81 -5.64 -27.32
N THR A 230 -18.76 -6.96 -27.15
CA THR A 230 -19.84 -7.89 -27.52
C THR A 230 -21.15 -7.49 -26.84
N LYS A 231 -21.12 -7.28 -25.52
CA LYS A 231 -22.29 -6.85 -24.75
C LYS A 231 -22.92 -5.55 -25.30
N ARG A 232 -22.11 -4.60 -25.76
CA ARG A 232 -22.58 -3.32 -26.30
C ARG A 232 -23.09 -3.46 -27.73
N LEU A 233 -22.37 -4.20 -28.57
CA LEU A 233 -22.73 -4.45 -29.96
C LEU A 233 -24.03 -5.24 -30.06
N GLU A 234 -24.17 -6.35 -29.32
CA GLU A 234 -25.40 -7.15 -29.26
C GLU A 234 -26.60 -6.28 -28.87
N LYS A 235 -26.46 -5.46 -27.83
CA LYS A 235 -27.52 -4.57 -27.36
C LYS A 235 -27.96 -3.56 -28.42
N VAL A 236 -27.03 -3.02 -29.21
CA VAL A 236 -27.35 -2.00 -30.22
C VAL A 236 -27.87 -2.64 -31.49
N LEU A 237 -27.29 -3.76 -31.93
CA LEU A 237 -27.69 -4.47 -33.14
C LEU A 237 -29.08 -5.10 -33.01
N SER A 238 -29.42 -5.64 -31.84
CA SER A 238 -30.74 -6.25 -31.60
C SER A 238 -31.88 -5.25 -31.37
N LYS A 239 -31.61 -3.95 -31.32
CA LYS A 239 -32.61 -2.95 -30.94
C LYS A 239 -33.65 -2.74 -32.03
N GLY A 240 -34.92 -3.05 -31.73
CA GLY A 240 -36.06 -2.74 -32.60
C GLY A 240 -36.22 -3.67 -33.81
N LEU A 241 -35.40 -4.72 -33.92
CA LEU A 241 -35.57 -5.80 -34.87
C LEU A 241 -36.61 -6.80 -34.31
N GLN A 242 -37.45 -7.36 -35.18
CA GLN A 242 -38.33 -8.45 -34.78
C GLN A 242 -37.47 -9.65 -34.35
N ARG A 243 -37.74 -10.21 -33.18
CA ARG A 243 -37.16 -11.49 -32.78
C ARG A 243 -37.90 -12.56 -33.57
N SER A 244 -37.19 -13.23 -34.48
CA SER A 244 -37.61 -14.50 -35.06
C SER A 244 -37.70 -15.57 -34.00
#